data_AF-A0A3B9HCW5-F1
#
_entry.id   AF-A0A3B9HCW5-F1
#
_cell.length_a   1.000
_cell.length_b   1.000
_cell.length_c   1.000
_cell.angle_alpha   90.00
_cell.angle_beta   90.00
_cell.angle_gamma   90.00
#
_symmetry.space_group_name_H-M   'P 1'
#
loop_
_entity.id
_entity.type
_entity.pdbx_description
1 polymer ?
#
loop_
_entity_poly.entity_id
_entity_poly.type
_entity_poly.pdbx_seq_one_letter_code
_entity_poly.pdbx_strand_id
1 'polypeptide(L)'
;MDAMPTRVIEIRSGRIHEVMISLDSDGNLVEVLSENPMEELESLNIIANLPSLEGYRGPLSTRLNDWCRSVSSALQTGFVVTVDYGMEREEYYSMDRSHRLIQTYYRHIDNLSYLQHVGDQDITAHVNFSYFRELALLNNLKSLHSTNQRDWLYDLHFEEVLNVNTDGEFTSRREVALVNRLVEQEGLGGFRVEILQKGLRGICYEDLIPTVKFARDNFRIPPISVQHMAAGLSRK
;
A
#
# COMPACT_ATOMS: atom_id res chain seq x y z
N MET A 1 0.63 -1.20 -4.46
CA MET A 1 0.59 0.25 -4.80
C MET A 1 1.83 0.92 -4.23
N ASP A 2 2.21 0.50 -3.03
CA ASP A 2 3.55 0.61 -2.45
C ASP A 2 4.76 0.53 -3.39
N ALA A 3 4.76 -0.39 -4.36
CA ALA A 3 5.85 -0.59 -5.31
C ALA A 3 5.77 0.30 -6.56
N MET A 4 4.80 1.22 -6.63
CA MET A 4 4.72 2.16 -7.75
C MET A 4 5.84 3.21 -7.67
N PRO A 5 6.38 3.67 -8.81
CA PRO A 5 7.34 4.77 -8.81
C PRO A 5 6.80 6.00 -8.06
N THR A 6 7.60 6.50 -7.13
CA THR A 6 7.28 7.65 -6.28
C THR A 6 8.34 8.72 -6.45
N ARG A 7 7.95 10.00 -6.35
CA ARG A 7 8.91 11.10 -6.20
C ARG A 7 9.24 11.24 -4.73
N VAL A 8 10.44 11.68 -4.39
CA VAL A 8 10.75 12.12 -3.03
C VAL A 8 10.71 13.63 -3.02
N ILE A 9 9.98 14.20 -2.08
CA ILE A 9 9.89 15.65 -1.91
C ILE A 9 10.52 16.06 -0.59
N GLU A 10 11.01 17.30 -0.54
CA GLU A 10 11.43 17.96 0.68
C GLU A 10 10.80 19.36 0.74
N ILE A 11 10.31 19.75 1.91
CA ILE A 11 9.76 21.10 2.11
C ILE A 11 10.86 22.02 2.62
N ARG A 12 11.16 23.08 1.85
CA ARG A 12 12.12 24.13 2.21
C ARG A 12 11.55 25.51 1.98
N SER A 13 11.74 26.40 2.95
CA SER A 13 11.19 27.75 2.94
C SER A 13 9.69 27.77 2.61
N GLY A 14 8.94 26.78 3.12
CA GLY A 14 7.51 26.60 2.86
C GLY A 14 7.15 26.22 1.41
N ARG A 15 8.11 25.80 0.59
CA ARG A 15 7.92 25.37 -0.80
C ARG A 15 8.26 23.89 -0.97
N ILE A 16 7.63 23.22 -1.93
CA ILE A 16 7.89 21.81 -2.24
C ILE A 16 9.06 21.73 -3.20
N HIS A 17 10.13 21.03 -2.86
CA HIS A 17 11.25 20.72 -3.76
C HIS A 17 11.33 19.21 -4.02
N GLU A 18 11.76 18.81 -5.21
CA GLU A 18 11.99 17.40 -5.53
C GLU A 18 13.39 17.00 -5.08
N VAL A 19 13.53 15.81 -4.48
CA VAL A 19 14.83 15.19 -4.25
C VAL A 19 15.17 14.31 -5.44
N MET A 20 16.18 14.73 -6.18
CA MET A 20 16.68 14.11 -7.39
C MET A 20 17.93 13.26 -7.08
N ILE A 21 18.28 12.38 -8.00
CA ILE A 21 19.52 11.60 -7.92
C ILE A 21 20.51 12.12 -8.95
N SER A 22 21.74 12.39 -8.49
CA SER A 22 22.87 12.84 -9.31
C SER A 22 24.08 11.93 -9.09
N LEU A 23 25.16 12.21 -9.81
CA LEU A 23 26.48 11.64 -9.56
C LEU A 23 27.35 12.69 -8.86
N ASP A 24 28.11 12.27 -7.84
CA ASP A 24 29.18 13.07 -7.26
C ASP A 24 30.45 13.03 -8.14
N SER A 25 31.52 13.69 -7.68
CA SER A 25 32.81 13.73 -8.39
C SER A 25 33.48 12.37 -8.57
N ASP A 26 33.15 11.41 -7.71
CA ASP A 26 33.71 10.05 -7.73
C ASP A 26 32.80 9.07 -8.49
N GLY A 27 31.67 9.56 -9.02
CA GLY A 27 30.70 8.76 -9.76
C GLY A 27 29.75 7.96 -8.87
N ASN A 28 29.63 8.28 -7.58
CA ASN A 28 28.64 7.66 -6.70
C ASN A 28 27.29 8.35 -6.86
N LEU A 29 26.21 7.58 -6.71
CA LEU A 29 24.85 8.14 -6.67
C LEU A 29 24.66 8.93 -5.37
N VAL A 30 24.16 10.15 -5.51
CA VAL A 30 23.87 11.06 -4.39
C VAL A 30 22.52 11.72 -4.58
N GLU A 31 21.86 12.04 -3.47
CA GLU A 31 20.67 12.88 -3.48
C GLU A 31 21.06 14.35 -3.67
N VAL A 32 20.32 15.05 -4.53
CA VAL A 32 20.43 16.50 -4.71
C VAL A 32 19.02 17.10 -4.72
N LEU A 33 18.86 18.26 -4.10
CA LEU A 33 17.57 18.95 -4.11
C LEU A 33 17.39 19.74 -5.41
N SER A 34 16.18 19.75 -5.96
CA SER A 34 15.86 20.57 -7.13
C SER A 34 16.05 22.06 -6.83
N GLU A 35 16.69 22.78 -7.74
CA GLU A 35 16.89 24.23 -7.61
C GLU A 35 15.56 24.98 -7.55
N ASN A 36 14.63 24.58 -8.41
CA ASN A 36 13.29 25.17 -8.49
C ASN A 36 12.28 24.34 -7.70
N PRO A 37 11.30 25.00 -7.04
CA PRO A 37 10.20 24.32 -6.39
C PRO A 37 9.23 23.71 -7.41
N MET A 38 8.47 22.72 -6.97
CA MET A 38 7.45 22.01 -7.74
C MET A 38 6.12 22.76 -7.73
N GLU A 39 6.05 23.88 -8.44
CA GLU A 39 4.86 24.75 -8.46
C GLU A 39 3.58 24.03 -8.91
N GLU A 40 3.73 23.05 -9.81
CA GLU A 40 2.63 22.18 -10.26
C GLU A 40 1.95 21.46 -9.09
N LEU A 41 2.71 20.98 -8.11
CA LEU A 41 2.18 20.26 -6.95
C LEU A 41 1.60 21.19 -5.90
N GLU A 42 2.21 22.35 -5.71
CA GLU A 42 1.69 23.40 -4.83
C GLU A 42 0.28 23.82 -5.27
N SER A 43 0.06 23.93 -6.58
CA SER A 43 -1.25 24.29 -7.15
C SER A 43 -2.36 23.26 -6.89
N LEU A 44 -1.99 21.99 -6.69
CA LEU A 44 -2.93 20.89 -6.43
C LEU A 44 -3.39 20.86 -4.96
N ASN A 45 -2.76 21.63 -4.06
CA ASN A 45 -3.08 21.69 -2.63
C ASN A 45 -3.17 20.30 -1.97
N ILE A 46 -2.34 19.35 -2.42
CA ILE A 46 -2.33 17.95 -1.91
C ILE A 46 -1.85 17.90 -0.45
N ILE A 47 -0.97 18.83 -0.08
CA ILE A 47 -0.37 18.96 1.24
C ILE A 47 -0.89 20.25 1.87
N ALA A 48 -1.63 20.12 2.96
CA ALA A 48 -2.11 21.27 3.71
C ALA A 48 -0.96 21.84 4.56
N ASN A 49 -0.98 23.17 4.75
CA ASN A 49 -0.10 23.86 5.69
C ASN A 49 1.40 23.57 5.52
N LEU A 50 1.91 23.69 4.28
CA LEU A 50 3.32 23.53 3.93
C LEU A 50 4.30 24.21 4.91
N PRO A 51 4.06 25.45 5.39
CA PRO A 51 4.98 26.09 6.33
C PRO A 51 5.19 25.34 7.66
N SER A 52 4.19 24.56 8.11
CA SER A 52 4.32 23.73 9.33
C SER A 52 5.13 22.45 9.14
N LEU A 53 5.45 22.12 7.89
CA LEU A 53 6.18 20.92 7.50
C LEU A 53 7.59 21.25 7.02
N GLU A 54 8.17 22.38 7.43
CA GLU A 54 9.54 22.73 7.08
C GLU A 54 10.53 21.61 7.46
N GLY A 55 11.34 21.18 6.48
CA GLY A 55 12.26 20.04 6.62
C GLY A 55 11.60 18.65 6.48
N TYR A 56 10.28 18.57 6.29
CA TYR A 56 9.62 17.31 5.95
C TYR A 56 10.22 16.75 4.68
N ARG A 57 10.54 15.46 4.69
CA ARG A 57 11.03 14.71 3.54
C ARG A 57 10.27 13.41 3.41
N GLY A 58 9.67 13.13 2.26
CA GLY A 58 8.88 11.92 2.10
C GLY A 58 8.45 11.63 0.67
N PRO A 59 7.87 10.45 0.43
CA PRO A 59 7.40 10.05 -0.89
C PRO A 59 6.13 10.81 -1.27
N LEU A 60 5.96 11.01 -2.57
CA LEU A 60 4.74 11.50 -3.19
C LEU A 60 4.47 10.66 -4.44
N SER A 61 3.41 9.85 -4.37
CA SER A 61 3.07 8.97 -5.48
C SER A 61 2.43 9.75 -6.62
N THR A 62 3.15 9.83 -7.74
CA THR A 62 2.71 10.54 -8.95
C THR A 62 1.94 9.63 -9.91
N ARG A 63 1.99 8.31 -9.72
CA ARG A 63 1.39 7.31 -10.61
C ARG A 63 0.02 6.81 -10.18
N LEU A 64 -0.43 7.11 -8.96
CA LEU A 64 -1.73 6.65 -8.45
C LEU A 64 -2.90 7.12 -9.34
N ASN A 65 -2.86 8.34 -9.87
CA ASN A 65 -3.95 8.85 -10.70
C ASN A 65 -4.05 8.10 -12.04
N ASP A 66 -2.91 7.84 -12.68
CA ASP A 66 -2.85 7.05 -13.91
C ASP A 66 -3.34 5.62 -13.67
N TRP A 67 -2.99 5.04 -12.52
CA TRP A 67 -3.47 3.72 -12.12
C TRP A 67 -5.00 3.72 -11.92
N CYS A 68 -5.54 4.67 -11.15
CA CYS A 68 -6.99 4.81 -10.94
C CYS A 68 -7.74 4.97 -12.28
N ARG A 69 -7.20 5.78 -13.19
CA ARG A 69 -7.75 5.95 -14.54
C ARG A 69 -7.76 4.66 -15.34
N SER A 70 -6.66 3.91 -15.29
CA SER A 70 -6.51 2.65 -16.01
C SER A 70 -7.49 1.59 -15.49
N VAL A 71 -7.56 1.42 -14.16
CA VAL A 71 -8.51 0.50 -13.51
C VAL A 71 -9.95 0.89 -13.82
N SER A 72 -10.28 2.18 -13.68
CA SER A 72 -11.62 2.67 -14.02
C SER A 72 -11.95 2.40 -15.48
N SER A 73 -11.04 2.66 -16.42
CA SER A 73 -11.28 2.45 -17.85
C SER A 73 -11.56 0.98 -18.18
N ALA A 74 -10.88 0.05 -17.49
CA ALA A 74 -11.10 -1.38 -17.65
C ALA A 74 -12.40 -1.89 -16.98
N LEU A 75 -12.82 -1.26 -15.88
CA LEU A 75 -13.99 -1.69 -15.11
C LEU A 75 -15.25 -0.94 -15.54
N GLN A 76 -16.22 -1.66 -16.13
CA GLN A 76 -17.54 -1.10 -16.45
C GLN A 76 -18.47 -1.12 -15.23
N THR A 77 -18.55 -2.25 -14.52
CA THR A 77 -19.38 -2.42 -13.32
C THR A 77 -18.74 -3.47 -12.41
N GLY A 78 -18.63 -3.18 -11.12
CA GLY A 78 -18.08 -4.10 -10.13
C GLY A 78 -17.31 -3.39 -9.01
N PHE A 79 -16.41 -4.12 -8.39
CA PHE A 79 -15.58 -3.64 -7.27
C PHE A 79 -14.10 -3.64 -7.61
N VAL A 80 -13.34 -2.81 -6.90
CA VAL A 80 -11.87 -2.85 -6.85
C VAL A 80 -11.52 -3.01 -5.38
N VAL A 81 -10.78 -4.06 -5.03
CA VAL A 81 -10.26 -4.26 -3.68
C VAL A 81 -8.76 -4.07 -3.73
N THR A 82 -8.24 -3.14 -2.93
CA THR A 82 -6.79 -2.99 -2.73
C THR A 82 -6.45 -3.34 -1.30
N VAL A 83 -5.30 -3.99 -1.13
CA VAL A 83 -4.72 -4.32 0.17
C VAL A 83 -3.29 -3.83 0.15
N ASP A 84 -2.96 -2.89 1.02
CA ASP A 84 -1.64 -2.27 1.03
C ASP A 84 -1.36 -1.64 2.40
N TYR A 85 -0.10 -1.29 2.65
CA TYR A 85 0.31 -0.66 3.90
C TYR A 85 0.56 0.84 3.69
N GLY A 86 0.19 1.63 4.70
CA GLY A 86 0.08 3.08 4.56
C GLY A 86 -0.76 3.70 5.65
N MET A 87 -1.09 4.97 5.48
CA MET A 87 -1.77 5.75 6.50
C MET A 87 -2.62 6.87 5.88
N GLU A 88 -3.39 7.54 6.74
CA GLU A 88 -4.19 8.68 6.35
C GLU A 88 -3.34 9.95 6.21
N ARG A 89 -3.88 10.98 5.52
CA ARG A 89 -3.15 12.19 5.14
C ARG A 89 -2.41 12.84 6.31
N GLU A 90 -3.05 12.96 7.47
CA GLU A 90 -2.50 13.64 8.65
C GLU A 90 -1.27 12.91 9.19
N GLU A 91 -1.30 11.58 9.24
CA GLU A 91 -0.16 10.76 9.67
C GLU A 91 0.93 10.73 8.60
N TYR A 92 0.53 10.67 7.32
CA TYR A 92 1.43 10.63 6.17
C TYR A 92 2.28 11.89 6.09
N TYR A 93 1.67 13.06 6.28
CA TYR A 93 2.37 14.34 6.31
C TYR A 93 2.68 14.77 7.76
N SER A 94 3.41 13.93 8.48
CA SER A 94 3.93 14.24 9.82
C SER A 94 5.46 14.15 9.86
N MET A 95 6.09 15.04 10.63
CA MET A 95 7.54 15.02 10.82
C MET A 95 8.01 13.70 11.43
N ASP A 96 7.24 13.15 12.36
CA ASP A 96 7.56 11.90 13.07
C ASP A 96 7.58 10.68 12.16
N ARG A 97 6.77 10.66 11.09
CA ARG A 97 6.69 9.52 10.15
C ARG A 97 7.55 9.68 8.91
N SER A 98 7.87 10.92 8.53
CA SER A 98 8.59 11.28 7.30
C SER A 98 9.73 10.33 6.91
N HIS A 99 10.62 10.02 7.86
CA HIS A 99 11.80 9.17 7.67
C HIS A 99 11.53 7.67 7.47
N ARG A 100 10.29 7.18 7.65
CA ARG A 100 9.91 5.76 7.52
C ARG A 100 8.98 5.48 6.35
N LEU A 101 8.60 6.51 5.60
CA LEU A 101 7.62 6.36 4.54
C LEU A 101 8.17 5.62 3.33
N ILE A 102 9.48 5.69 3.09
CA ILE A 102 10.19 4.85 2.11
C ILE A 102 10.86 3.72 2.85
N GLN A 103 10.68 2.50 2.37
CA GLN A 103 11.32 1.31 2.89
C GLN A 103 12.14 0.64 1.80
N THR A 104 13.23 0.02 2.21
CA THR A 104 14.09 -0.76 1.34
C THR A 104 14.28 -2.14 1.95
N TYR A 105 14.36 -3.16 1.11
CA TYR A 105 14.60 -4.52 1.56
C TYR A 105 15.66 -5.20 0.69
N TYR A 106 16.73 -5.65 1.31
CA TYR A 106 17.78 -6.45 0.67
C TYR A 106 18.06 -7.69 1.50
N ARG A 107 17.79 -8.89 0.95
CA ARG A 107 17.99 -10.19 1.65
C ARG A 107 17.39 -10.22 3.06
N HIS A 108 16.16 -9.71 3.20
CA HIS A 108 15.41 -9.58 4.46
C HIS A 108 16.03 -8.62 5.50
N ILE A 109 16.93 -7.74 5.07
CA ILE A 109 17.44 -6.61 5.85
C ILE A 109 16.72 -5.36 5.36
N ASP A 110 16.16 -4.59 6.28
CA ASP A 110 15.43 -3.36 6.01
C ASP A 110 16.25 -2.09 6.31
N ASN A 111 15.70 -0.91 6.00
CA ASN A 111 16.26 0.42 6.32
C ASN A 111 17.66 0.69 5.75
N LEU A 112 17.96 0.17 4.57
CA LEU A 112 19.15 0.55 3.80
C LEU A 112 18.88 1.84 3.00
N SER A 113 19.93 2.55 2.63
CA SER A 113 19.80 3.64 1.66
C SER A 113 19.25 3.09 0.35
N TYR A 114 18.27 3.78 -0.25
CA TYR A 114 17.72 3.37 -1.54
C TYR A 114 18.73 3.47 -2.70
N LEU A 115 19.91 4.06 -2.47
CA LEU A 115 21.02 4.17 -3.42
C LEU A 115 22.07 3.06 -3.32
N GLN A 116 22.00 2.18 -2.31
CA GLN A 116 23.09 1.25 -2.00
C GLN A 116 23.14 0.01 -2.90
N HIS A 117 22.00 -0.63 -3.17
CA HIS A 117 21.90 -1.85 -3.96
C HIS A 117 20.92 -1.68 -5.14
N VAL A 118 21.14 -0.64 -5.94
CA VAL A 118 20.26 -0.31 -7.07
C VAL A 118 20.11 -1.51 -8.01
N GLY A 119 18.86 -1.93 -8.23
CA GLY A 119 18.51 -3.09 -9.04
C GLY A 119 18.46 -4.43 -8.29
N ASP A 120 19.07 -4.53 -7.11
CA ASP A 120 19.16 -5.75 -6.31
C ASP A 120 18.36 -5.69 -5.00
N GLN A 121 17.85 -4.52 -4.61
CA GLN A 121 16.97 -4.34 -3.46
C GLN A 121 15.58 -3.89 -3.88
N ASP A 122 14.59 -4.26 -3.07
CA ASP A 122 13.25 -3.74 -3.19
C ASP A 122 13.18 -2.34 -2.58
N ILE A 123 12.37 -1.47 -3.20
CA ILE A 123 12.13 -0.09 -2.76
C ILE A 123 10.62 0.14 -2.82
N THR A 124 10.04 0.42 -1.67
CA THR A 124 8.60 0.58 -1.51
C THR A 124 8.30 1.87 -0.77
N ALA A 125 7.08 2.39 -0.92
CA ALA A 125 6.62 3.56 -0.20
C ALA A 125 5.25 3.31 0.41
N HIS A 126 5.02 3.80 1.62
CA HIS A 126 3.69 3.77 2.23
C HIS A 126 2.66 4.46 1.32
N VAL A 127 1.43 3.97 1.35
CA VAL A 127 0.32 4.55 0.60
C VAL A 127 -0.34 5.66 1.42
N ASN A 128 -0.62 6.80 0.78
CA ASN A 128 -1.50 7.83 1.33
C ASN A 128 -2.95 7.49 0.96
N PHE A 129 -3.71 6.90 1.89
CA PHE A 129 -5.05 6.38 1.60
C PHE A 129 -6.10 7.47 1.39
N SER A 130 -5.97 8.61 2.08
CA SER A 130 -6.80 9.79 1.83
C SER A 130 -6.63 10.28 0.39
N TYR A 131 -5.39 10.44 -0.08
CA TYR A 131 -5.09 10.88 -1.44
C TYR A 131 -5.51 9.85 -2.48
N PHE A 132 -5.29 8.55 -2.19
CA PHE A 132 -5.76 7.46 -3.04
C PHE A 132 -7.28 7.51 -3.26
N ARG A 133 -8.08 7.65 -2.19
CA ARG A 133 -9.54 7.72 -2.30
C ARG A 133 -10.02 8.95 -3.07
N GLU A 134 -9.35 10.10 -2.94
CA GLU A 134 -9.64 11.29 -3.74
C GLU A 134 -9.40 11.05 -5.22
N LEU A 135 -8.24 10.50 -5.58
CA LEU A 135 -7.92 10.16 -6.98
C LEU A 135 -8.86 9.09 -7.54
N ALA A 136 -9.23 8.09 -6.74
CA ALA A 136 -10.23 7.10 -7.11
C ALA A 136 -11.57 7.77 -7.46
N LEU A 137 -12.05 8.66 -6.59
CA LEU A 137 -13.30 9.39 -6.80
C LEU A 137 -13.27 10.24 -8.07
N LEU A 138 -12.17 10.96 -8.31
CA LEU A 138 -11.96 11.74 -9.54
C LEU A 138 -12.03 10.88 -10.82
N ASN A 139 -11.69 9.59 -10.71
CA ASN A 139 -11.76 8.62 -11.82
C ASN A 139 -13.05 7.77 -11.79
N ASN A 140 -14.11 8.22 -11.10
CA ASN A 140 -15.40 7.51 -10.99
C ASN A 140 -15.35 6.15 -10.26
N LEU A 141 -14.34 5.92 -9.43
CA LEU A 141 -14.28 4.80 -8.48
C LEU A 141 -14.69 5.33 -7.11
N LYS A 142 -15.88 4.96 -6.63
CA LYS A 142 -16.42 5.46 -5.37
C LYS A 142 -16.01 4.53 -4.23
N SER A 143 -15.56 5.07 -3.11
CA SER A 143 -15.33 4.26 -1.91
C SER A 143 -16.65 3.65 -1.43
N LEU A 144 -16.65 2.33 -1.24
CA LEU A 144 -17.73 1.56 -0.62
C LEU A 144 -17.41 1.29 0.84
N HIS A 145 -16.17 0.89 1.14
CA HIS A 145 -15.71 0.62 2.49
C HIS A 145 -14.20 0.82 2.60
N SER A 146 -13.75 1.20 3.79
CA SER A 146 -12.34 1.32 4.15
C SER A 146 -12.15 0.73 5.54
N THR A 147 -11.26 -0.25 5.64
CA THR A 147 -11.01 -1.00 6.88
C THR A 147 -9.54 -1.46 6.91
N ASN A 148 -9.17 -2.29 7.88
CA ASN A 148 -7.89 -2.99 7.91
C ASN A 148 -8.06 -4.48 7.54
N GLN A 149 -6.95 -5.14 7.22
CA GLN A 149 -6.92 -6.52 6.77
C GLN A 149 -7.45 -7.46 7.85
N ARG A 150 -7.13 -7.21 9.12
CA ARG A 150 -7.63 -8.01 10.25
C ARG A 150 -9.15 -8.03 10.28
N ASP A 151 -9.76 -6.86 10.32
CA ASP A 151 -11.21 -6.71 10.46
C ASP A 151 -11.92 -7.22 9.20
N TRP A 152 -11.38 -6.95 8.01
CA TRP A 152 -11.92 -7.49 6.77
C TRP A 152 -11.89 -9.02 6.73
N LEU A 153 -10.80 -9.65 7.17
CA LEU A 153 -10.72 -11.11 7.23
C LEU A 153 -11.71 -11.69 8.24
N TYR A 154 -11.91 -11.03 9.40
CA TYR A 154 -12.93 -11.45 10.36
C TYR A 154 -14.35 -11.34 9.79
N ASP A 155 -14.66 -10.27 9.05
CA ASP A 155 -15.93 -10.15 8.34
C ASP A 155 -16.11 -11.28 7.30
N LEU A 156 -15.02 -11.82 6.75
CA LEU A 156 -15.03 -12.99 5.85
C LEU A 156 -15.04 -14.35 6.59
N HIS A 157 -15.33 -14.37 7.90
CA HIS A 157 -15.39 -15.58 8.75
C HIS A 157 -14.05 -16.32 8.88
N PHE A 158 -12.96 -15.57 9.06
CA PHE A 158 -11.60 -16.12 9.18
C PHE A 158 -11.50 -17.25 10.21
N GLU A 159 -12.14 -17.15 11.38
CA GLU A 159 -12.06 -18.17 12.43
C GLU A 159 -12.74 -19.47 12.01
N GLU A 160 -13.92 -19.40 11.42
CA GLU A 160 -14.67 -20.57 10.96
C GLU A 160 -13.98 -21.25 9.79
N VAL A 161 -13.39 -20.46 8.87
CA VAL A 161 -12.56 -21.00 7.80
C VAL A 161 -11.34 -21.69 8.38
N LEU A 162 -10.65 -21.09 9.34
CA LEU A 162 -9.48 -21.68 9.99
C LEU A 162 -9.83 -23.01 10.67
N ASN A 163 -10.91 -23.06 11.47
CA ASN A 163 -11.33 -24.24 12.21
C ASN A 163 -11.67 -25.43 11.29
N VAL A 164 -12.40 -25.19 10.19
CA VAL A 164 -12.73 -26.26 9.22
C VAL A 164 -11.47 -26.84 8.56
N ASN A 165 -10.45 -26.01 8.32
CA ASN A 165 -9.21 -26.45 7.68
C ASN A 165 -8.24 -27.14 8.68
N THR A 166 -8.44 -26.99 9.99
CA THR A 166 -7.64 -27.66 11.04
C THR A 166 -8.21 -29.00 11.49
N ASP A 167 -9.54 -29.15 11.50
CA ASP A 167 -10.19 -30.38 11.99
C ASP A 167 -10.06 -31.58 11.02
N GLY A 168 -9.60 -31.34 9.78
CA GLY A 168 -9.55 -32.33 8.70
C GLY A 168 -8.19 -32.97 8.38
N GLU A 169 -7.18 -32.90 9.26
CA GLU A 169 -5.79 -33.43 9.10
C GLU A 169 -4.81 -32.64 8.19
N PHE A 170 -5.21 -31.56 7.51
CA PHE A 170 -4.37 -30.93 6.46
C PHE A 170 -3.46 -29.77 6.90
N THR A 171 -3.56 -29.27 8.14
CA THR A 171 -2.83 -28.05 8.56
C THR A 171 -2.14 -28.25 9.91
N SER A 172 -0.80 -28.21 9.93
CA SER A 172 -0.01 -28.28 11.16
C SER A 172 -0.21 -27.04 12.05
N ARG A 173 0.04 -27.17 13.37
CA ARG A 173 0.00 -26.02 14.31
C ARG A 173 0.90 -24.86 13.86
N ARG A 174 2.00 -25.17 13.19
CA ARG A 174 2.92 -24.16 12.64
C ARG A 174 2.27 -23.38 11.51
N GLU A 175 1.54 -24.04 10.63
CA GLU A 175 0.86 -23.39 9.51
C GLU A 175 -0.29 -22.51 9.99
N VAL A 176 -1.07 -22.99 10.95
CA VAL A 176 -2.09 -22.18 11.64
C VAL A 176 -1.47 -20.91 12.23
N ALA A 177 -0.33 -21.02 12.92
CA ALA A 177 0.36 -19.86 13.48
C ALA A 177 0.84 -18.86 12.41
N LEU A 178 1.26 -19.34 11.23
CA LEU A 178 1.64 -18.46 10.12
C LEU A 178 0.42 -17.76 9.50
N VAL A 179 -0.70 -18.46 9.33
CA VAL A 179 -1.96 -17.86 8.83
C VAL A 179 -2.50 -16.82 9.80
N ASN A 180 -2.40 -17.07 11.11
CA ASN A 180 -2.80 -16.09 12.13
C ASN A 180 -2.03 -14.76 12.05
N ARG A 181 -0.84 -14.72 11.44
CA ARG A 181 -0.13 -13.45 11.20
C ARG A 181 -0.88 -12.50 10.29
N LEU A 182 -1.78 -13.01 9.43
CA LEU A 182 -2.62 -12.18 8.56
C LEU A 182 -3.57 -11.27 9.36
N VAL A 183 -3.89 -11.63 10.60
CA VAL A 183 -4.79 -10.86 11.47
C VAL A 183 -4.05 -10.17 12.62
N GLU A 184 -2.73 -10.28 12.72
CA GLU A 184 -1.94 -9.57 13.75
C GLU A 184 -1.95 -8.05 13.48
N GLN A 185 -2.52 -7.27 14.40
CA GLN A 185 -2.78 -5.84 14.22
C GLN A 185 -1.51 -5.01 14.00
N GLU A 186 -0.43 -5.32 14.73
CA GLU A 186 0.87 -4.68 14.57
C GLU A 186 1.69 -5.25 13.40
N GLY A 187 1.14 -6.24 12.69
CA GLY A 187 1.75 -6.89 11.53
C GLY A 187 0.88 -6.73 10.29
N LEU A 188 0.65 -7.84 9.58
CA LEU A 188 -0.11 -7.82 8.32
C LEU A 188 -1.58 -7.41 8.51
N GLY A 189 -2.14 -7.67 9.69
CA GLY A 189 -3.52 -7.29 10.02
C GLY A 189 -3.76 -5.77 10.01
N GLY A 190 -2.71 -4.97 10.22
CA GLY A 190 -2.76 -3.51 10.15
C GLY A 190 -2.79 -2.93 8.74
N PHE A 191 -2.60 -3.77 7.70
CA PHE A 191 -2.68 -3.33 6.31
C PHE A 191 -4.07 -2.79 6.04
N ARG A 192 -4.19 -1.77 5.19
CA ARG A 192 -5.48 -1.17 4.86
C ARG A 192 -6.10 -1.90 3.69
N VAL A 193 -7.42 -2.04 3.77
CA VAL A 193 -8.26 -2.59 2.71
C VAL A 193 -9.18 -1.50 2.23
N GLU A 194 -9.06 -1.12 0.96
CA GLU A 194 -9.97 -0.19 0.32
C GLU A 194 -10.84 -0.94 -0.69
N ILE A 195 -12.16 -0.85 -0.47
CA ILE A 195 -13.15 -1.43 -1.38
C ILE A 195 -13.81 -0.28 -2.11
N LEU A 196 -13.56 -0.19 -3.41
CA LEU A 196 -14.14 0.80 -4.30
C LEU A 196 -15.19 0.12 -5.19
N GLN A 197 -16.16 0.89 -5.67
CA GLN A 197 -17.20 0.43 -6.59
C GLN A 197 -17.32 1.33 -7.81
N LYS A 198 -17.79 0.75 -8.91
CA LYS A 198 -18.17 1.47 -10.13
C LYS A 198 -19.41 0.84 -10.76
N GLY A 199 -20.31 1.66 -11.27
CA GLY A 199 -21.51 1.22 -12.00
C GLY A 199 -22.60 0.54 -11.16
N LEU A 200 -22.39 0.37 -9.85
CA LEU A 200 -23.33 -0.28 -8.94
C LEU A 200 -24.27 0.74 -8.26
N ARG A 201 -25.47 0.30 -7.87
CA ARG A 201 -26.48 1.10 -7.17
C ARG A 201 -27.11 0.28 -6.05
N GLY A 202 -27.27 0.89 -4.89
CA GLY A 202 -27.97 0.28 -3.75
C GLY A 202 -27.24 -0.91 -3.12
N ILE A 203 -25.95 -1.09 -3.41
CA ILE A 203 -25.10 -2.08 -2.75
C ILE A 203 -24.38 -1.40 -1.58
N CYS A 204 -24.40 -2.02 -0.41
CA CYS A 204 -23.59 -1.64 0.74
C CYS A 204 -22.49 -2.67 1.02
N TYR A 205 -21.63 -2.39 2.01
CA TYR A 205 -20.52 -3.28 2.34
C TYR A 205 -21.00 -4.63 2.88
N GLU A 206 -22.08 -4.62 3.66
CA GLU A 206 -22.66 -5.79 4.29
C GLU A 206 -23.17 -6.81 3.26
N ASP A 207 -23.55 -6.37 2.06
CA ASP A 207 -23.93 -7.25 0.95
C ASP A 207 -22.74 -8.09 0.43
N LEU A 208 -21.51 -7.67 0.72
CA LEU A 208 -20.29 -8.38 0.34
C LEU A 208 -19.84 -9.40 1.38
N ILE A 209 -20.44 -9.37 2.57
CA ILE A 209 -20.11 -10.29 3.66
C ILE A 209 -20.82 -11.63 3.38
N PRO A 210 -20.07 -12.72 3.13
CA PRO A 210 -20.69 -14.01 2.86
C PRO A 210 -21.37 -14.54 4.12
N THR A 211 -22.29 -15.50 3.95
CA THR A 211 -22.76 -16.28 5.11
C THR A 211 -21.63 -17.18 5.64
N VAL A 212 -21.64 -17.47 6.95
CA VAL A 212 -20.70 -18.42 7.57
C VAL A 212 -20.67 -19.75 6.81
N LYS A 213 -21.83 -20.27 6.43
CA LYS A 213 -21.95 -21.52 5.67
C LYS A 213 -21.19 -21.42 4.34
N PHE A 214 -21.42 -20.34 3.58
CA PHE A 214 -20.73 -20.12 2.31
C PHE A 214 -19.21 -20.07 2.51
N ALA A 215 -18.72 -19.32 3.50
CA ALA A 215 -17.30 -19.21 3.79
C ALA A 215 -16.67 -20.57 4.12
N ARG A 216 -17.28 -21.35 5.02
CA ARG A 216 -16.82 -22.70 5.41
C ARG A 216 -16.77 -23.69 4.25
N ASP A 217 -17.75 -23.59 3.35
CA ASP A 217 -17.89 -24.53 2.22
C ASP A 217 -16.91 -24.18 1.08
N ASN A 218 -16.61 -22.90 0.88
CA ASN A 218 -15.91 -22.42 -0.32
C ASN A 218 -14.50 -21.88 -0.07
N PHE A 219 -14.16 -21.42 1.14
CA PHE A 219 -12.82 -20.92 1.44
C PHE A 219 -11.94 -22.02 2.06
N ARG A 220 -10.71 -22.10 1.56
CA ARG A 220 -9.68 -23.04 2.01
C ARG A 220 -8.40 -22.29 2.28
N ILE A 221 -7.65 -22.73 3.28
CA ILE A 221 -6.32 -22.20 3.53
C ILE A 221 -5.40 -22.76 2.44
N PRO A 222 -4.69 -21.91 1.67
CA PRO A 222 -3.73 -22.41 0.71
C PRO A 222 -2.57 -23.10 1.44
N PRO A 223 -1.98 -24.16 0.86
CA PRO A 223 -0.85 -24.84 1.48
C PRO A 223 0.32 -23.87 1.67
N ILE A 224 0.96 -23.92 2.84
CA ILE A 224 2.08 -23.02 3.13
C ILE A 224 3.37 -23.65 2.61
N SER A 225 3.96 -22.97 1.64
CA SER A 225 5.21 -23.36 1.01
C SER A 225 6.41 -22.65 1.64
N VAL A 226 7.53 -23.36 1.80
CA VAL A 226 8.83 -22.75 2.17
C VAL A 226 9.51 -22.06 0.99
N GLN A 227 9.02 -22.26 -0.24
CA GLN A 227 9.46 -21.55 -1.43
C GLN A 227 8.61 -20.30 -1.62
N HIS A 228 9.26 -19.15 -1.72
CA HIS A 228 8.60 -17.89 -2.06
C HIS A 228 8.00 -17.99 -3.47
N MET A 229 6.76 -17.54 -3.69
CA MET A 229 6.09 -17.69 -5.00
C MET A 229 6.84 -16.99 -6.14
N ALA A 230 7.61 -15.93 -5.84
CA ALA A 230 8.46 -15.26 -6.83
C ALA A 230 9.71 -16.06 -7.25
N ALA A 231 10.10 -17.11 -6.50
CA ALA A 231 11.27 -17.94 -6.83
C ALA A 231 11.08 -18.74 -8.13
N GLY A 232 9.83 -18.98 -8.56
CA GLY A 232 9.52 -19.61 -9.85
C GLY A 232 9.45 -18.64 -11.03
N LEU A 233 9.54 -17.32 -10.80
CA LEU A 233 9.50 -16.28 -11.85
C LEU A 233 10.88 -15.93 -12.40
N SER A 234 11.91 -16.71 -12.06
CA SER A 234 13.25 -16.57 -12.64
C SER A 234 13.22 -16.90 -14.15
N ARG A 235 13.20 -15.84 -14.95
CA ARG A 235 13.62 -15.71 -16.37
C ARG A 235 13.10 -16.81 -17.33
N LYS A 236 12.08 -16.44 -18.12
CA LYS A 236 12.02 -16.80 -19.54
C LYS A 236 12.45 -15.60 -20.37
#